data_AF-A0AAV1UMY6-F1
#
_entry.id   AF-A0AAV1UMY6-F1
#
_cell.length_a   1.000
_cell.length_b   1.000
_cell.length_c   1.000
_cell.angle_alpha   90.00
_cell.angle_beta   90.00
_cell.angle_gamma   90.00
#
_symmetry.space_group_name_H-M   'P 1'
#
loop_
_entity.id
_entity.type
_entity.pdbx_description
1 polymer ?
#
loop_
_entity_poly.entity_id
_entity_poly.type
_entity_poly.pdbx_seq_one_letter_code
_entity_poly.pdbx_strand_id
1 'polypeptide(L)' 'MMRCHSDGEISEFVRTFVLLHQGVPPQTPRVEVEMYEDLISVLTQFNRKNEVPKVQELARSVGYTDLLA' A
#
# COMPACT_ATOMS: atom_id res chain seq x y z
N MET A 1 10.25 6.17 4.12
CA MET A 1 10.78 5.57 2.88
C MET A 1 11.08 4.10 3.07
N MET A 2 10.08 3.30 2.70
CA MET A 2 10.20 1.87 2.44
C MET A 2 11.32 1.60 1.42
N ARG A 3 12.16 0.59 1.69
CA ARG A 3 13.26 0.19 0.81
C ARG A 3 13.13 -1.30 0.52
N CYS A 4 12.55 -1.63 -0.63
CA CYS A 4 12.67 -2.96 -1.20
C CYS A 4 13.77 -2.94 -2.26
N HIS A 5 14.55 -4.01 -2.32
CA HIS A 5 15.69 -4.18 -3.22
C HIS A 5 15.48 -5.30 -4.23
N SER A 6 14.38 -6.06 -4.12
CA SER A 6 14.04 -7.18 -5.01
C SER A 6 12.53 -7.33 -5.21
N ASP A 7 12.14 -7.98 -6.31
CA ASP A 7 10.73 -8.34 -6.57
C ASP A 7 10.15 -9.25 -5.50
N GLY A 8 10.97 -10.11 -4.89
CA GLY A 8 10.56 -10.99 -3.79
C GLY A 8 10.12 -10.18 -2.57
N GLU A 9 10.95 -9.23 -2.14
CA GLU A 9 10.64 -8.35 -1.00
C GLU A 9 9.38 -7.52 -1.26
N ILE A 10 9.19 -7.00 -2.48
CA ILE A 10 7.99 -6.22 -2.82
C ILE A 10 6.75 -7.11 -2.78
N SER A 11 6.85 -8.33 -3.31
CA SER A 11 5.73 -9.28 -3.31
C SER A 11 5.30 -9.64 -1.88
N GLU A 12 6.27 -9.93 -1.01
CA GLU A 12 6.00 -10.26 0.39
C GLU A 12 5.48 -9.05 1.16
N PHE A 13 6.01 -7.87 0.89
CA PHE A 13 5.50 -6.64 1.47
C PHE A 13 4.05 -6.37 1.08
N VAL A 14 3.72 -6.39 -0.22
CA VAL A 14 2.34 -6.18 -0.70
C VAL A 14 1.40 -7.23 -0.09
N ARG A 15 1.83 -8.50 -0.03
CA ARG A 15 1.04 -9.56 0.61
C ARG A 15 0.77 -9.24 2.08
N THR A 16 1.79 -8.86 2.84
CA THR A 16 1.68 -8.52 4.26
C THR A 16 0.82 -7.28 4.47
N PHE A 17 1.04 -6.26 3.65
CA PHE A 17 0.29 -5.01 3.66
C PHE A 17 -1.21 -5.27 3.47
N VAL A 18 -1.57 -6.08 2.47
CA VAL A 18 -2.97 -6.47 2.23
C VAL A 18 -3.56 -7.23 3.42
N LEU A 19 -2.80 -8.14 4.03
CA LEU A 19 -3.26 -8.89 5.21
C LEU A 19 -3.59 -7.97 6.40
N LEU A 20 -2.82 -6.90 6.61
CA LEU A 20 -3.06 -5.94 7.70
C LEU A 20 -4.37 -5.15 7.53
N HIS A 21 -4.90 -5.08 6.31
CA HIS A 21 -6.16 -4.42 5.99
C HIS A 21 -7.37 -5.37 6.03
N GLN A 22 -7.15 -6.67 6.22
CA GLN A 22 -8.25 -7.61 6.36
C GLN A 22 -8.97 -7.45 7.70
N GLY A 23 -10.24 -7.82 7.71
CA GLY A 23 -11.11 -7.74 8.88
C GLY A 23 -11.76 -6.36 9.05
N VAL A 24 -12.26 -6.10 10.25
CA VAL A 24 -12.95 -4.84 10.56
C VAL A 24 -11.91 -3.71 10.65
N PRO A 25 -12.09 -2.61 9.89
CA PRO A 25 -11.24 -1.44 10.00
C PRO A 25 -11.30 -0.87 11.43
N PRO A 26 -10.16 -0.57 12.06
CA PRO A 26 -10.15 0.15 13.33
C PRO A 26 -10.62 1.59 13.14
N GLN A 27 -11.07 2.24 14.23
CA GLN A 27 -11.44 3.66 14.21
C GLN A 27 -10.25 4.57 13.85
N THR A 28 -9.04 4.14 14.19
CA THR A 28 -7.78 4.79 13.80
C THR A 28 -7.06 3.92 12.77
N PRO A 29 -6.62 4.45 11.62
CA PRO A 29 -5.85 3.70 10.64
C PRO A 29 -4.63 3.01 11.27
N ARG A 30 -4.39 1.74 10.93
CA ARG A 30 -3.21 0.97 11.42
C ARG A 30 -1.91 1.38 10.74
N VAL A 31 -2.05 2.04 9.61
CA VAL A 31 -0.98 2.33 8.66
C VAL A 31 -1.14 3.79 8.30
N GLU A 32 -0.06 4.55 8.47
CA GLU A 32 0.01 5.97 8.14
C GLU A 32 -0.08 6.19 6.62
N VAL A 33 -0.57 7.36 6.20
CA VAL A 33 -0.78 7.70 4.78
C VAL A 33 0.52 7.61 3.96
N GLU A 34 1.65 8.00 4.55
CA GLU A 34 2.97 8.01 3.92
C GLU A 34 3.42 6.59 3.52
N MET A 35 2.94 5.55 4.22
CA MET A 35 3.26 4.16 3.87
C MET A 35 2.59 3.74 2.56
N TYR A 36 1.41 4.27 2.23
CA TYR A 36 0.74 4.01 0.96
C TYR A 36 1.47 4.75 -0.17
N GLU A 37 1.87 6.00 0.05
CA GLU A 37 2.65 6.80 -0.91
C GLU A 37 3.99 6.14 -1.23
N ASP A 38 4.71 5.72 -0.20
CA ASP A 38 5.97 4.99 -0.32
C ASP A 38 5.77 3.70 -1.13
N LEU A 39 4.73 2.91 -0.81
CA LEU A 39 4.45 1.66 -1.51
C LEU A 39 4.07 1.89 -2.97
N ILE A 40 3.21 2.87 -3.28
CA ILE A 40 2.84 3.23 -4.65
C ILE A 40 4.07 3.66 -5.45
N SER A 41 4.96 4.44 -4.82
CA SER A 41 6.22 4.87 -5.43
C SER A 41 7.13 3.69 -5.75
N VAL A 42 7.31 2.76 -4.80
CA VAL A 42 8.11 1.53 -4.99
C VAL A 42 7.50 0.66 -6.09
N LEU A 43 6.19 0.42 -6.08
CA LEU A 43 5.51 -0.37 -7.11
C LEU A 43 5.70 0.25 -8.51
N THR A 44 5.65 1.57 -8.61
CA THR A 44 5.89 2.28 -9.87
C THR A 44 7.34 2.15 -10.34
N GLN A 45 8.31 2.29 -9.43
CA GLN A 45 9.74 2.14 -9.73
C GLN A 45 10.09 0.73 -10.22
N PHE A 46 9.45 -0.30 -9.66
CA PHE A 46 9.64 -1.70 -10.06
C PHE A 46 8.70 -2.15 -11.19
N ASN A 47 8.02 -1.21 -11.88
CA ASN A 47 7.12 -1.48 -13.00
C ASN A 47 5.93 -2.42 -12.66
N ARG A 48 5.52 -2.49 -11.39
CA ARG A 48 4.35 -3.24 -10.87
C ARG A 48 3.09 -2.39 -10.80
N LYS A 49 2.84 -1.61 -11.86
CA LYS A 49 1.73 -0.65 -11.92
C LYS A 49 0.35 -1.30 -11.79
N ASN A 50 0.24 -2.60 -12.06
CA ASN A 50 -0.97 -3.39 -11.87
C ASN A 50 -1.39 -3.54 -10.40
N GLU A 51 -0.47 -3.38 -9.44
CA GLU A 51 -0.79 -3.46 -8.00
C GLU A 51 -1.10 -2.10 -7.36
N VAL A 52 -0.79 -1.00 -8.05
CA VAL A 52 -1.08 0.36 -7.57
C VAL A 52 -2.57 0.57 -7.29
N PRO A 53 -3.53 0.18 -8.17
CA PRO A 53 -4.95 0.34 -7.89
C PRO A 53 -5.41 -0.36 -6.61
N LYS A 54 -4.82 -1.53 -6.31
CA LYS A 54 -5.12 -2.30 -5.10
C LYS A 54 -4.69 -1.55 -3.84
N VAL A 55 -3.49 -0.97 -3.84
CA VAL A 55 -2.99 -0.17 -2.70
C VAL A 55 -3.85 1.08 -2.51
N GLN A 56 -4.25 1.74 -3.60
CA GLN A 56 -5.14 2.89 -3.54
C GLN A 56 -6.54 2.54 -3.01
N GLU A 57 -7.10 1.38 -3.38
CA GLU A 57 -8.36 0.87 -2.81
C GLU A 57 -8.26 0.67 -1.30
N LEU A 58 -7.15 0.09 -0.82
CA LEU A 58 -6.92 -0.08 0.61
C LEU A 58 -6.85 1.27 1.33
N ALA A 59 -6.18 2.25 0.76
CA ALA A 59 -6.10 3.59 1.34
C ALA A 59 -7.48 4.26 1.45
N ARG A 60 -8.30 4.15 0.39
CA ARG A 60 -9.70 4.61 0.41
C ARG A 60 -10.53 3.91 1.49
N SER A 61 -10.32 2.60 1.68
CA SER A 61 -11.08 1.81 2.67
C SER A 61 -10.85 2.26 4.12
N VAL A 62 -9.74 2.96 4.39
CA VAL A 62 -9.41 3.52 5.71
C VAL A 62 -9.54 5.05 5.78
N GLY A 63 -10.11 5.68 4.75
CA GLY A 63 -10.41 7.11 4.73
C GLY A 63 -9.36 8.01 4.06
N TYR A 64 -8.32 7.46 3.44
CA TYR A 64 -7.32 8.22 2.69
C TYR A 64 -7.72 8.36 1.22
N THR A 65 -8.65 9.28 0.96
CA THR A 65 -9.24 9.46 -0.38
C THR A 65 -8.37 10.31 -1.33
N ASP A 66 -7.47 11.14 -0.78
CA ASP A 66 -6.71 12.14 -1.54
C ASP A 66 -5.46 11.58 -2.26
N LEU A 67 -5.09 10.31 -2.00
CA LEU A 67 -3.94 9.60 -2.62
C LEU A 67 -4.08 9.33 -4.13
N LEU A 68 -5.14 9.81 -4.75
CA LEU A 68 -5.55 9.53 -6.13
C LEU A 68 -5.62 10.77 -7.02
N ALA A 69 -5.33 11.94 -6.47
CA ALA A 69 -5.37 13.21 -7.18
C ALA A 69 -4.20 13.36 -8.17
#